data_AF-A0A8S3YW13-F1
#
_entry.id   AF-A0A8S3YW13-F1
#
_cell.length_a   1.000
_cell.length_b   1.000
_cell.length_c   1.000
_cell.angle_alpha   90.00
_cell.angle_beta   90.00
_cell.angle_gamma   90.00
#
_symmetry.space_group_name_H-M   'P 1'
#
loop_
_entity.id
_entity.type
_entity.pdbx_description
1 polymer ?
#
loop_
_entity_poly.entity_id
_entity_poly.type
_entity_poly.pdbx_seq_one_letter_code
_entity_poly.pdbx_strand_id
1 'polypeptide(L)'
;MSGILCQINRDRYLERWVNVNMINACCLAADENCIFVGGTQGVVRMFRALDLQIITTLPRPHILGLDISQVGQSTFDWHASVYLLR
;
A
#
# COMPACT_ATOMS: atom_id res chain seq x y z
N MET A 1 12.78 10.69 -7.05
CA MET A 1 13.38 9.51 -6.40
C MET A 1 12.28 8.50 -6.19
N SER A 2 12.44 7.24 -6.58
CA SER A 2 11.44 6.20 -6.31
C SER A 2 11.78 5.52 -4.99
N GLY A 3 10.78 5.28 -4.12
CA GLY A 3 10.99 4.54 -2.88
C GLY A 3 11.32 3.08 -3.14
N ILE A 4 12.25 2.50 -2.38
CA ILE A 4 12.53 1.07 -2.36
C ILE A 4 11.88 0.44 -1.12
N LEU A 5 11.25 -0.71 -1.29
CA LEU A 5 10.85 -1.57 -0.19
C LEU A 5 11.87 -2.70 -0.12
N CYS A 6 12.55 -2.81 1.01
CA CYS A 6 13.60 -3.80 1.23
C CYS A 6 13.28 -4.67 2.45
N GLN A 7 13.70 -5.92 2.35
CA GLN A 7 13.73 -6.85 3.46
C GLN A 7 15.18 -7.08 3.87
N ILE A 8 15.42 -6.91 5.17
CA ILE A 8 16.71 -7.14 5.80
C ILE A 8 16.56 -8.37 6.68
N ASN A 9 17.47 -9.34 6.54
CA ASN A 9 17.44 -10.55 7.35
C ASN A 9 18.01 -10.32 8.76
N ARG A 10 18.02 -11.38 9.58
CA ARG A 10 18.51 -11.31 10.98
C ARG A 10 19.98 -10.89 11.07
N ASP A 11 20.78 -11.25 10.06
CA ASP A 11 22.21 -10.94 9.96
C ASP A 11 22.48 -9.55 9.35
N ARG A 12 21.43 -8.72 9.18
CA ARG A 12 21.50 -7.37 8.61
C ARG A 12 21.87 -7.32 7.12
N TYR A 13 21.76 -8.43 6.40
CA TYR A 13 21.93 -8.45 4.94
C TYR A 13 20.62 -8.12 4.22
N LEU A 14 20.75 -7.38 3.13
CA LEU A 14 19.65 -7.14 2.19
C LEU A 14 19.30 -8.46 1.49
N GLU A 15 18.15 -9.02 1.81
CA GLU A 15 17.71 -10.30 1.27
C GLU A 15 16.88 -10.10 -0.01
N ARG A 16 15.93 -9.16 0.01
CA ARG A 16 15.02 -8.87 -1.09
C ARG A 16 14.72 -7.38 -1.17
N TRP A 17 14.42 -6.90 -2.37
CA TRP A 17 13.98 -5.53 -2.58
C TRP A 17 13.09 -5.40 -3.82
N VAL A 18 12.23 -4.39 -3.80
CA VAL A 18 11.37 -4.03 -4.92
C VAL A 18 11.24 -2.52 -5.01
N ASN A 19 11.10 -2.00 -6.23
CA ASN A 19 10.75 -0.61 -6.44
C ASN A 19 9.26 -0.41 -6.13
N VAL A 20 8.95 0.50 -5.21
CA VAL A 20 7.56 0.82 -4.84
C VAL A 20 6.84 1.54 -6.00
N ASN A 21 7.55 2.03 -7.01
CA ASN A 21 7.08 2.85 -8.13
C ASN A 21 6.12 3.97 -7.66
N MET A 22 6.54 4.68 -6.62
CA MET A 22 5.86 5.87 -6.10
C MET A 22 6.82 7.03 -6.13
N ILE A 23 6.31 8.23 -6.48
CA ILE A 23 7.10 9.47 -6.52
C ILE A 23 7.69 9.78 -5.14
N ASN A 24 6.93 9.53 -4.08
CA ASN A 24 7.42 9.64 -2.71
C ASN A 24 6.61 8.69 -1.82
N ALA A 25 7.26 7.69 -1.24
CA ALA A 25 6.68 6.83 -0.22
C ALA A 25 6.90 7.48 1.15
N CYS A 26 5.85 7.64 1.95
CA CYS A 26 5.88 8.40 3.20
C CYS A 26 5.45 7.60 4.43
N CYS A 27 4.75 6.47 4.26
CA CYS A 27 4.32 5.64 5.37
C CYS A 27 4.33 4.15 5.01
N LEU A 28 4.42 3.31 6.04
CA LEU A 28 4.42 1.87 5.94
C LEU A 28 3.60 1.26 7.08
N ALA A 29 2.78 0.28 6.75
CA ALA A 29 2.10 -0.59 7.71
C ALA A 29 2.28 -2.05 7.26
N ALA A 30 2.42 -2.98 8.19
CA ALA A 30 2.67 -4.39 7.86
C ALA A 30 1.93 -5.32 8.80
N ASP A 31 1.51 -6.46 8.25
CA ASP A 31 1.04 -7.64 8.98
C ASP A 31 1.81 -8.89 8.52
N GLU A 32 1.39 -10.08 8.96
CA GLU A 32 2.05 -11.35 8.63
C GLU A 32 2.03 -11.70 7.14
N ASN A 33 1.04 -11.21 6.39
CA ASN A 33 0.80 -11.58 5.01
C ASN A 33 1.11 -10.43 4.03
N CYS A 34 1.01 -9.18 4.49
CA CYS A 34 0.91 -8.00 3.65
C CYS A 34 1.72 -6.82 4.19
N ILE A 35 2.25 -6.02 3.27
CA ILE A 35 2.92 -4.76 3.55
C ILE A 35 2.23 -3.67 2.72
N PHE A 36 1.75 -2.64 3.39
CA PHE A 36 1.15 -1.46 2.79
C PHE A 36 2.17 -0.33 2.77
N VAL A 37 2.42 0.24 1.59
CA VAL A 37 3.26 1.42 1.42
C VAL A 37 2.37 2.55 0.89
N GLY A 38 2.22 3.59 1.70
CA GLY A 38 1.51 4.81 1.31
C GLY A 38 2.49 5.86 0.83
N GLY A 39 2.07 6.62 -0.19
CA GLY A 39 2.87 7.68 -0.76
C GLY A 39 2.11 9.00 -0.94
N THR A 40 2.78 9.96 -1.56
CA THR A 40 2.15 11.21 -1.98
C THR A 40 1.05 10.91 -3.01
N GLN A 41 0.01 11.75 -3.02
CA GLN A 41 -1.16 11.64 -3.92
C GLN A 41 -2.20 10.57 -3.56
N GLY A 42 -2.21 10.08 -2.31
CA GLY A 42 -3.27 9.19 -1.82
C GLY A 42 -3.27 7.79 -2.44
N VAL A 43 -2.13 7.37 -3.00
CA VAL A 43 -1.92 6.01 -3.51
C VAL A 43 -1.35 5.15 -2.39
N VAL A 44 -1.94 3.97 -2.20
CA VAL A 44 -1.43 2.93 -1.30
C VAL A 44 -1.16 1.68 -2.11
N ARG A 45 0.03 1.10 -1.99
CA ARG A 45 0.38 -0.18 -2.62
C ARG A 45 0.49 -1.26 -1.58
N MET A 46 -0.02 -2.43 -1.94
CA MET A 46 0.02 -3.62 -1.12
C MET A 46 0.98 -4.61 -1.74
N PHE A 47 1.90 -5.12 -0.93
CA PHE A 47 2.88 -6.14 -1.29
C PHE A 47 2.66 -7.36 -0.41
N ARG A 48 2.94 -8.55 -0.94
CA ARG A 48 2.97 -9.76 -0.14
C ARG A 48 4.24 -9.76 0.72
N ALA A 49 4.10 -9.98 2.02
CA ALA A 49 5.24 -9.98 2.94
C ALA A 49 6.24 -11.11 2.60
N LEU A 50 5.73 -12.25 2.13
CA LEU A 50 6.55 -13.43 1.83
C LEU A 50 7.59 -13.21 0.75
N ASP A 51 7.30 -12.46 -0.31
CA ASP A 51 8.14 -12.38 -1.52
C ASP A 51 8.28 -10.94 -2.09
N LEU A 52 7.68 -9.93 -1.44
CA LEU A 52 7.59 -8.54 -1.90
C LEU A 52 6.94 -8.36 -3.28
N GLN A 53 6.16 -9.33 -3.76
CA GLN A 53 5.38 -9.18 -4.97
C GLN A 53 4.24 -8.20 -4.75
N ILE A 54 3.99 -7.34 -5.74
CA ILE A 54 2.84 -6.42 -5.69
C ILE A 54 1.54 -7.22 -5.78
N ILE A 55 0.68 -7.06 -4.79
CA ILE A 55 -0.66 -7.65 -4.78
C ILE A 55 -1.61 -6.72 -5.53
N THR A 56 -1.68 -5.46 -5.11
CA THR A 56 -2.55 -4.47 -5.72
C THR A 56 -2.11 -3.04 -5.39
N THR A 57 -2.65 -2.09 -6.14
CA THR A 57 -2.64 -0.67 -5.79
C THR A 57 -4.06 -0.30 -5.39
N LEU A 58 -4.26 0.16 -4.15
CA LEU A 58 -5.57 0.59 -3.69
C LEU A 58 -6.03 1.81 -4.50
N PRO A 59 -7.34 1.90 -4.82
CA PRO A 59 -7.89 3.05 -5.51
C PRO A 59 -7.67 4.30 -4.65
N ARG A 60 -7.39 5.42 -5.32
CA ARG A 60 -7.33 6.70 -4.61
C ARG A 60 -8.69 6.95 -3.97
N PRO A 61 -8.74 7.46 -2.72
CA PRO A 61 -9.98 7.99 -2.19
C PRO A 61 -10.56 8.98 -3.21
N HIS A 62 -11.83 8.84 -3.53
CA HIS A 62 -12.50 9.83 -4.36
C HIS A 62 -12.36 11.21 -3.72
N ILE A 63 -12.24 12.26 -4.54
CA ILE A 63 -12.17 13.62 -4.04
C ILE A 63 -13.47 13.88 -3.27
N LEU A 64 -13.36 14.25 -1.99
CA LEU A 64 -14.49 14.66 -1.17
C LEU A 64 -15.22 15.80 -1.90
N GLY A 65 -16.47 15.55 -2.30
CA GLY A 65 -17.28 16.48 -3.12
C GLY A 65 -17.91 15.86 -4.38
N LEU A 66 -17.56 14.63 -4.73
CA LEU A 66 -18.26 13.84 -5.76
C LEU A 66 -19.42 13.04 -5.15
N ASP A 67 -20.59 13.11 -5.78
CA ASP A 67 -21.76 12.30 -5.39
C ASP A 67 -21.48 10.81 -5.66
N ILE A 68 -21.33 10.06 -4.57
CA ILE A 68 -20.99 8.63 -4.57
C ILE A 68 -22.13 7.80 -5.19
N SER A 69 -23.35 8.33 -5.30
CA SER A 69 -24.51 7.63 -5.90
C SER A 69 -24.35 7.32 -7.39
N GLN A 70 -23.39 7.97 -8.08
CA GLN A 70 -23.13 7.78 -9.51
C GLN A 70 -21.98 6.81 -9.80
N VAL A 71 -21.20 6.41 -8.78
CA VAL A 71 -20.09 5.47 -8.94
C VAL A 71 -20.65 4.06 -8.78
N GLY A 72 -20.77 3.34 -9.90
CA GLY A 72 -21.22 1.96 -9.92
C GLY A 72 -20.47 1.10 -8.92
N GLN A 73 -21.22 0.32 -8.14
CA GLN A 73 -20.75 -0.60 -7.12
C GLN A 73 -19.72 -1.57 -7.70
N SER A 74 -18.44 -1.30 -7.47
CA SER A 74 -17.45 -2.37 -7.45
C SER A 74 -17.33 -2.81 -5.99
N THR A 75 -18.05 -3.88 -5.66
CA THR A 75 -17.97 -4.58 -4.39
C THR A 75 -16.55 -5.08 -4.18
N PHE A 76 -15.75 -4.30 -3.47
CA PHE A 76 -14.52 -4.74 -2.87
C PHE A 76 -14.79 -4.97 -1.39
N ASP A 77 -15.06 -6.23 -1.06
CA ASP A 77 -15.26 -6.71 0.30
C ASP A 77 -13.91 -6.74 1.02
N TRP A 78 -13.44 -5.54 1.40
CA TRP A 78 -12.36 -5.42 2.34
C TRP A 78 -12.97 -5.03 3.68
N HIS A 79 -12.93 -5.95 4.64
CA HIS A 79 -12.81 -5.62 6.06
C HIS A 79 -11.46 -4.90 6.32
N ALA A 80 -11.10 -3.92 5.48
CA ALA A 80 -10.07 -2.96 5.76
C ALA A 80 -10.73 -1.91 6.65
N SER A 81 -10.79 -2.21 7.94
CA SER A 81 -10.72 -1.15 8.93
C SER A 81 -9.43 -0.38 8.63
N VAL A 82 -9.54 0.68 7.83
CA VAL A 82 -8.52 1.72 7.74
C VAL A 82 -8.53 2.37 9.11
N TYR A 83 -7.83 1.75 10.06
CA TYR A 83 -7.54 2.37 11.33
C TYR A 83 -6.63 3.54 11.02
N LEU A 84 -7.23 4.72 10.87
CA LEU A 84 -6.60 5.96 11.31
C LEU A 84 -6.06 5.65 12.71
N LEU A 85 -4.73 5.57 12.83
CA LEU A 85 -4.06 5.51 14.13
C LEU A 85 -4.61 6.66 14.97
N ARG A 86 -5.46 6.34 15.95
CA ARG A 86 -5.61 7.14 17.17
C ARG A 86 -4.61 6.62 18.18
#